data_AF-A0AA97DL59-F1
#
_entry.id   AF-A0AA97DL59-F1
#
_cell.length_a   1.000
_cell.length_b   1.000
_cell.length_c   1.000
_cell.angle_alpha   90.00
_cell.angle_beta   90.00
_cell.angle_gamma   90.00
#
_symmetry.space_group_name_H-M   'P 1'
#
loop_
_entity.id
_entity.type
_entity.pdbx_description
1 polymer ?
#
loop_
_entity_poly.entity_id
_entity_poly.type
_entity_poly.pdbx_seq_one_letter_code
_entity_poly.pdbx_strand_id
1 'polypeptide(L)'
;MENQRGSAMQGDENVNGKSLSASPVVYPSGASFAAVAEEEAGITYSDPVDDGRVPLIRLEDNLRTHLSPNFTVGSFVGKVGRDYQYARISVDLVRTIQAIQERAQAPLLIVSGYRPPAVNELIKGADQSPHIAGRAADFKISGIEPLEVAALALDEMGPHVGIGLGAGTIHIELRDDLKSWVYTGAKLSHEEFSAWVHERTEKASL
;
A
#
# COMPACT_ATOMS: atom_id res chain seq x y z
N MET A 1 -14.50 11.10 -72.70
CA MET A 1 -14.97 12.38 -72.15
C MET A 1 -14.69 12.40 -70.66
N GLU A 2 -14.04 13.47 -70.26
CA GLU A 2 -13.46 13.76 -68.95
C GLU A 2 -14.48 13.93 -67.81
N ASN A 3 -14.07 13.44 -66.63
CA ASN A 3 -14.01 14.15 -65.34
C ASN A 3 -15.32 14.68 -64.70
N GLN A 4 -15.63 14.26 -63.47
CA GLN A 4 -15.39 15.08 -62.26
C GLN A 4 -15.79 14.37 -60.95
N ARG A 5 -15.14 14.83 -59.89
CA ARG A 5 -15.02 14.31 -58.53
C ARG A 5 -16.25 14.57 -57.66
N GLY A 6 -16.49 13.69 -56.69
CA GLY A 6 -17.40 13.91 -55.56
C GLY A 6 -16.94 13.10 -54.36
N SER A 7 -16.58 13.80 -53.29
CA SER A 7 -15.96 13.33 -52.05
C SER A 7 -16.98 12.76 -51.07
N ALA A 8 -16.61 11.71 -50.31
CA ALA A 8 -16.84 11.54 -48.86
C ALA A 8 -16.68 10.06 -48.46
N MET A 9 -15.51 9.72 -47.91
CA MET A 9 -15.42 8.64 -46.92
C MET A 9 -16.01 9.16 -45.62
N GLN A 10 -17.00 8.45 -45.09
CA GLN A 10 -17.38 8.56 -43.69
C GLN A 10 -17.56 7.15 -43.17
N GLY A 11 -16.52 6.68 -42.48
CA GLY A 11 -16.66 5.61 -41.52
C GLY A 11 -17.41 6.16 -40.31
N ASP A 12 -18.14 5.28 -39.65
CA ASP A 12 -18.28 5.37 -38.21
C ASP A 12 -18.20 3.95 -37.68
N GLU A 13 -17.05 3.66 -37.11
CA GLU A 13 -16.80 2.46 -36.34
C GLU A 13 -17.60 2.52 -35.05
N ASN A 14 -18.22 1.38 -34.80
CA ASN A 14 -18.65 0.86 -33.53
C ASN A 14 -17.63 1.17 -32.41
N VAL A 15 -18.11 1.65 -31.25
CA VAL A 15 -17.95 1.06 -29.91
C VAL A 15 -18.35 2.13 -28.89
N ASN A 16 -19.58 2.04 -28.39
CA ASN A 16 -19.96 2.65 -27.12
C ASN A 16 -19.14 1.95 -26.02
N GLY A 17 -17.93 2.46 -25.79
CA GLY A 17 -17.08 2.13 -24.66
C GLY A 17 -17.76 2.63 -23.40
N LYS A 18 -18.65 1.80 -22.86
CA LYS A 18 -19.23 1.99 -21.53
C LYS A 18 -18.04 1.93 -20.56
N SER A 19 -17.55 3.10 -20.12
CA SER A 19 -16.58 3.20 -19.04
C SER A 19 -17.20 2.47 -17.84
N LEU A 20 -16.71 1.25 -17.57
CA LEU A 20 -17.11 0.48 -16.42
C LEU A 20 -16.52 1.22 -15.23
N SER A 21 -17.32 2.08 -14.59
CA SER A 21 -16.93 2.70 -13.33
C SER A 21 -16.54 1.57 -12.37
N ALA A 22 -15.27 1.51 -11.98
CA ALA A 22 -14.79 0.50 -11.06
C ALA A 22 -15.63 0.52 -9.78
N SER A 23 -15.88 -0.67 -9.21
CA SER A 23 -16.66 -0.77 -7.96
C SER A 23 -15.96 0.03 -6.85
N PRO A 24 -16.71 0.66 -5.94
CA PRO A 24 -16.11 1.42 -4.86
C PRO A 24 -15.28 0.52 -3.94
N VAL A 25 -14.20 1.07 -3.38
CA VAL A 25 -13.37 0.41 -2.37
C VAL A 25 -14.00 0.63 -1.01
N VAL A 26 -14.37 -0.45 -0.33
CA VAL A 26 -15.02 -0.41 1.00
C VAL A 26 -14.06 -0.91 2.07
N TYR A 27 -13.87 -0.12 3.12
CA TYR A 27 -12.96 -0.39 4.22
C TYR A 27 -13.67 -0.97 5.45
N PRO A 28 -12.94 -1.57 6.41
CA PRO A 28 -13.52 -2.17 7.62
C PRO A 28 -14.44 -1.26 8.44
N SER A 29 -14.21 0.05 8.42
CA SER A 29 -15.08 1.05 9.06
C SER A 29 -16.44 1.24 8.38
N GLY A 30 -16.63 0.68 7.17
CA GLY A 30 -17.74 0.98 6.27
C GLY A 30 -17.51 2.19 5.36
N ALA A 31 -16.37 2.90 5.50
CA ALA A 31 -16.01 3.97 4.59
C ALA A 31 -15.86 3.44 3.15
N SER A 32 -16.38 4.19 2.19
CA SER A 32 -16.44 3.81 0.78
C SER A 32 -15.87 4.92 -0.07
N PHE A 33 -14.96 4.57 -0.99
CA PHE A 33 -14.30 5.52 -1.88
C PHE A 33 -14.49 5.09 -3.33
N ALA A 34 -14.70 6.07 -4.21
CA ALA A 34 -14.71 5.82 -5.64
C ALA A 34 -13.30 5.41 -6.11
N ALA A 35 -13.24 4.31 -6.86
CA ALA A 35 -12.03 3.95 -7.59
C ALA A 35 -11.86 4.86 -8.81
N VAL A 36 -10.62 5.27 -9.08
CA VAL A 36 -10.23 6.21 -10.12
C VAL A 36 -9.31 5.51 -11.09
N ALA A 37 -9.50 5.76 -12.39
CA ALA A 37 -8.61 5.25 -13.43
C ALA A 37 -7.25 5.96 -13.38
N GLU A 38 -6.14 5.25 -13.61
CA GLU A 38 -4.80 5.85 -13.51
C GLU A 38 -4.60 6.98 -14.52
N GLU A 39 -5.24 6.88 -15.69
CA GLU A 39 -5.20 7.90 -16.75
C GLU A 39 -5.76 9.25 -16.27
N GLU A 40 -6.73 9.22 -15.36
CA GLU A 40 -7.34 10.43 -14.78
C GLU A 40 -6.40 11.08 -13.75
N ALA A 41 -5.65 10.29 -12.99
CA ALA A 41 -4.72 10.79 -11.97
C ALA A 41 -3.34 11.17 -12.55
N GLY A 42 -3.01 10.64 -13.73
CA GLY A 42 -1.76 10.86 -14.43
C GLY A 42 -0.54 10.20 -13.76
N ILE A 43 0.64 10.41 -14.36
CA ILE A 43 1.89 9.73 -13.98
C ILE A 43 2.28 9.89 -12.50
N THR A 44 1.80 10.97 -11.87
CA THR A 44 2.06 11.27 -10.44
C THR A 44 1.58 10.16 -9.53
N TYR A 45 0.54 9.41 -9.92
CA TYR A 45 -0.05 8.32 -9.14
C TYR A 45 -0.01 7.00 -9.88
N SER A 46 0.94 6.81 -10.80
CA SER A 46 1.15 5.51 -11.46
C SER A 46 1.57 4.42 -10.46
N ASP A 47 1.25 3.17 -10.78
CA ASP A 47 1.74 1.99 -10.05
C ASP A 47 2.58 1.07 -10.95
N PRO A 48 3.88 1.40 -11.15
CA PRO A 48 4.79 0.55 -11.92
C PRO A 48 5.23 -0.72 -11.17
N VAL A 49 4.71 -0.96 -9.96
CA VAL A 49 5.17 -2.03 -9.06
C VAL A 49 4.22 -3.22 -9.09
N ASP A 50 2.91 -2.97 -9.11
CA ASP A 50 1.90 -4.04 -9.00
C ASP A 50 0.67 -3.83 -9.90
N ASP A 51 0.84 -3.10 -11.00
CA ASP A 51 -0.15 -2.95 -12.09
C ASP A 51 -1.54 -2.54 -11.59
N GLY A 52 -1.59 -1.66 -10.58
CA GLY A 52 -2.83 -1.12 -10.04
C GLY A 52 -3.68 -2.14 -9.29
N ARG A 53 -3.11 -3.25 -8.80
CA ARG A 53 -3.82 -4.28 -8.00
C ARG A 53 -4.63 -3.66 -6.86
N VAL A 54 -4.07 -2.66 -6.19
CA VAL A 54 -4.82 -1.84 -5.23
C VAL A 54 -5.43 -0.66 -6.00
N PRO A 55 -6.78 -0.54 -6.04
CA PRO A 55 -7.40 0.56 -6.76
C PRO A 55 -6.97 1.92 -6.21
N LEU A 56 -6.72 2.85 -7.12
CA LEU A 56 -6.49 4.25 -6.76
C LEU A 56 -7.81 4.87 -6.29
N ILE A 57 -7.81 5.52 -5.12
CA ILE A 57 -8.98 6.18 -4.56
C ILE A 57 -8.80 7.70 -4.54
N ARG A 58 -9.89 8.45 -4.75
CA ARG A 58 -9.93 9.90 -4.59
C ARG A 58 -10.06 10.26 -3.10
N LEU A 59 -9.20 11.16 -2.60
CA LEU A 59 -9.19 11.53 -1.18
C LEU A 59 -10.19 12.65 -0.84
N GLU A 60 -10.39 13.66 -1.67
CA GLU A 60 -11.31 14.80 -1.41
C GLU A 60 -11.18 15.40 0.01
N ASP A 61 -9.96 15.58 0.51
CA ASP A 61 -9.66 16.06 1.87
C ASP A 61 -10.16 15.17 3.03
N ASN A 62 -10.53 13.91 2.74
CA ASN A 62 -11.03 12.94 3.73
C ASN A 62 -9.92 12.30 4.58
N LEU A 63 -8.85 13.02 4.90
CA LEU A 63 -7.73 12.50 5.70
C LEU A 63 -8.15 12.03 7.10
N ARG A 64 -9.23 12.59 7.64
CA ARG A 64 -9.77 12.21 8.95
C ARG A 64 -10.75 11.04 8.91
N THR A 65 -11.11 10.57 7.73
CA THR A 65 -12.05 9.45 7.58
C THR A 65 -11.40 8.18 8.08
N HIS A 66 -12.09 7.49 8.98
CA HIS A 66 -11.66 6.19 9.50
C HIS A 66 -11.75 5.13 8.40
N LEU A 67 -10.67 4.37 8.22
CA LEU A 67 -10.62 3.15 7.41
C LEU A 67 -10.86 1.92 8.28
N SER A 68 -10.45 1.98 9.54
CA SER A 68 -10.72 1.00 10.59
C SER A 68 -10.93 1.74 11.91
N PRO A 69 -11.29 1.04 13.02
CA PRO A 69 -11.51 1.70 14.31
C PRO A 69 -10.38 2.65 14.73
N ASN A 70 -9.11 2.26 14.51
CA ASN A 70 -7.95 3.01 15.01
C ASN A 70 -7.14 3.74 13.93
N PHE A 71 -7.47 3.56 12.64
CA PHE A 71 -6.72 4.16 11.55
C PHE A 71 -7.60 4.96 10.60
N THR A 72 -7.08 6.12 10.19
CA THR A 72 -7.70 7.03 9.23
C THR A 72 -6.96 6.98 7.89
N VAL A 73 -7.53 7.59 6.85
CA VAL A 73 -6.82 7.83 5.59
C VAL A 73 -5.46 8.50 5.87
N GLY A 74 -5.44 9.52 6.73
CA GLY A 74 -4.25 10.26 7.16
C GLY A 74 -3.19 9.41 7.87
N SER A 75 -3.57 8.24 8.40
CA SER A 75 -2.61 7.29 8.98
C SER A 75 -1.76 6.62 7.89
N PHE A 76 -2.32 6.42 6.68
CA PHE A 76 -1.68 5.69 5.59
C PHE A 76 -1.09 6.57 4.50
N VAL A 77 -1.33 7.88 4.51
CA VAL A 77 -0.74 8.79 3.53
C VAL A 77 0.42 9.58 4.12
N GLY A 78 1.46 9.79 3.32
CA GLY A 78 2.68 10.49 3.74
C GLY A 78 2.41 11.88 4.33
N LYS A 79 3.21 12.26 5.33
CA LYS A 79 3.17 13.59 5.98
C LYS A 79 4.02 14.65 5.27
N VAL A 80 4.76 14.24 4.22
CA VAL A 80 5.76 15.07 3.56
C VAL A 80 5.19 15.71 2.29
N GLY A 81 4.97 17.03 2.37
CA GLY A 81 5.18 17.95 1.26
C GLY A 81 4.08 18.11 0.20
N ARG A 82 2.92 17.45 0.26
CA ARG A 82 1.86 17.61 -0.74
C ARG A 82 0.47 17.26 -0.17
N ASP A 83 -0.55 17.98 -0.61
CA ASP A 83 -1.94 17.53 -0.52
C ASP A 83 -2.14 16.39 -1.53
N TYR A 84 -2.20 15.15 -1.04
CA TYR A 84 -2.47 14.00 -1.90
C TYR A 84 -3.92 14.07 -2.36
N GLN A 85 -4.13 14.13 -3.68
CA GLN A 85 -5.47 14.07 -4.26
C GLN A 85 -5.97 12.62 -4.36
N TYR A 86 -5.05 11.68 -4.50
CA TYR A 86 -5.33 10.26 -4.64
C TYR A 86 -4.38 9.42 -3.78
N ALA A 87 -4.80 8.20 -3.44
CA ALA A 87 -3.94 7.23 -2.77
C ALA A 87 -4.30 5.80 -3.15
N ARG A 88 -3.33 4.88 -3.01
CA ARG A 88 -3.59 3.43 -2.93
C ARG A 88 -3.44 2.99 -1.49
N ILE A 89 -4.49 2.43 -0.93
CA ILE A 89 -4.46 1.89 0.44
C ILE A 89 -5.14 0.53 0.40
N SER A 90 -4.35 -0.54 0.53
CA SER A 90 -4.91 -1.90 0.53
C SER A 90 -5.84 -2.10 1.72
N VAL A 91 -7.06 -2.57 1.44
CA VAL A 91 -8.04 -2.96 2.47
C VAL A 91 -7.46 -4.04 3.38
N ASP A 92 -6.73 -5.01 2.82
CA ASP A 92 -6.14 -6.09 3.61
C ASP A 92 -4.99 -5.60 4.48
N LEU A 93 -4.18 -4.64 4.00
CA LEU A 93 -3.15 -4.01 4.82
C LEU A 93 -3.78 -3.28 6.02
N VAL A 94 -4.90 -2.57 5.80
CA VAL A 94 -5.64 -1.90 6.89
C VAL A 94 -6.14 -2.92 7.92
N ARG A 95 -6.71 -4.05 7.47
CA ARG A 95 -7.17 -5.13 8.38
C ARG A 95 -6.01 -5.70 9.19
N THR A 96 -4.91 -6.03 8.54
CA THR A 96 -3.71 -6.58 9.19
C THR A 96 -3.15 -5.63 10.25
N ILE A 97 -2.97 -4.35 9.94
CA ILE A 97 -2.43 -3.39 10.92
C ILE A 97 -3.43 -3.15 12.07
N GLN A 98 -4.73 -3.16 11.80
CA GLN A 98 -5.76 -3.13 12.84
C GLN A 98 -5.65 -4.32 13.79
N ALA A 99 -5.54 -5.55 13.27
CA ALA A 99 -5.40 -6.76 14.08
C ALA A 99 -4.10 -6.76 14.91
N ILE A 100 -2.98 -6.32 14.32
CA ILE A 100 -1.70 -6.17 15.04
C ILE A 100 -1.86 -5.17 16.20
N GLN A 101 -2.50 -4.03 15.96
CA GLN A 101 -2.73 -3.01 16.98
C GLN A 101 -3.62 -3.54 18.12
N GLU A 102 -4.69 -4.26 17.79
CA GLU A 102 -5.60 -4.88 18.76
C GLU A 102 -4.89 -5.93 19.62
N ARG A 103 -4.05 -6.78 19.01
CA ARG A 103 -3.25 -7.78 19.73
C ARG A 103 -2.21 -7.14 20.64
N ALA A 104 -1.60 -6.05 20.20
CA ALA A 104 -0.61 -5.31 20.98
C ALA A 104 -1.22 -4.57 22.18
N GLN A 105 -2.51 -4.23 22.11
CA GLN A 105 -3.22 -3.42 23.12
C GLN A 105 -2.51 -2.09 23.46
N ALA A 106 -1.80 -1.53 22.48
CA ALA A 106 -0.99 -0.33 22.63
C ALA A 106 -1.12 0.60 21.41
N PRO A 107 -0.85 1.92 21.55
CA PRO A 107 -0.91 2.85 20.43
C PRO A 107 0.10 2.50 19.32
N LEU A 108 -0.39 2.30 18.09
CA LEU A 108 0.41 2.05 16.90
C LEU A 108 0.46 3.32 16.04
N LEU A 109 1.67 3.74 15.67
CA LEU A 109 1.92 4.86 14.77
C LEU A 109 2.48 4.35 13.44
N ILE A 110 1.70 4.51 12.37
CA ILE A 110 2.19 4.40 11.00
C ILE A 110 3.03 5.64 10.70
N VAL A 111 4.30 5.41 10.36
CA VAL A 111 5.29 6.44 10.05
C VAL A 111 5.32 6.71 8.54
N SER A 112 5.12 5.66 7.73
CA SER A 112 5.06 5.74 6.27
C SER A 112 4.09 4.68 5.75
N GLY A 113 3.16 5.08 4.87
CA GLY A 113 2.22 4.18 4.18
C GLY A 113 2.35 4.38 2.67
N TYR A 114 1.28 4.72 1.98
CA TYR A 114 1.29 5.04 0.56
C TYR A 114 2.24 6.20 0.22
N ARG A 115 3.00 6.01 -0.87
CA ARG A 115 3.88 7.03 -1.46
C ARG A 115 3.65 7.12 -2.97
N PRO A 116 3.26 8.28 -3.52
CA PRO A 116 3.37 8.51 -4.95
C PRO A 116 4.81 8.28 -5.44
N PRO A 117 5.05 7.81 -6.69
CA PRO A 117 6.39 7.56 -7.23
C PRO A 117 7.38 8.72 -6.99
N ALA A 118 6.98 9.96 -7.23
CA ALA A 118 7.82 11.13 -7.02
C ALA A 118 8.22 11.35 -5.54
N VAL A 119 7.34 10.99 -4.60
CA VAL A 119 7.66 11.06 -3.17
C VAL A 119 8.61 9.93 -2.80
N ASN A 120 8.40 8.73 -3.33
CA ASN A 120 9.30 7.59 -3.14
C ASN A 120 10.71 7.91 -3.63
N GLU A 121 10.85 8.49 -4.83
CA GLU A 121 12.12 8.94 -5.38
C GLU A 121 12.78 10.02 -4.52
N LEU A 122 12.03 11.03 -4.09
CA LEU A 122 12.53 12.13 -3.25
C LEU A 122 13.19 11.63 -1.95
N ILE A 123 12.61 10.59 -1.35
CA ILE A 123 13.15 9.99 -0.11
C ILE A 123 14.14 8.84 -0.39
N LYS A 124 14.53 8.63 -1.65
CA LYS A 124 15.43 7.56 -2.10
C LYS A 124 14.92 6.16 -1.76
N GLY A 125 13.61 5.97 -1.83
CA GLY A 125 12.97 4.65 -1.75
C GLY A 125 13.35 3.77 -2.95
N ALA A 126 13.22 2.46 -2.79
CA ALA A 126 13.47 1.52 -3.88
C ALA A 126 12.49 1.72 -5.06
N ASP A 127 12.96 1.51 -6.29
CA ASP A 127 12.13 1.68 -7.51
C ASP A 127 10.89 0.78 -7.48
N GLN A 128 11.05 -0.46 -7.00
CA GLN A 128 9.99 -1.46 -6.87
C GLN A 128 9.42 -1.48 -5.44
N SER A 129 9.18 -0.31 -4.85
CA SER A 129 8.71 -0.22 -3.46
C SER A 129 7.20 -0.50 -3.34
N PRO A 130 6.77 -1.45 -2.50
CA PRO A 130 5.34 -1.73 -2.32
C PRO A 130 4.56 -0.62 -1.60
N HIS A 131 5.22 0.42 -1.10
CA HIS A 131 4.57 1.66 -0.69
C HIS A 131 3.93 2.40 -1.87
N ILE A 132 4.50 2.28 -3.08
CA ILE A 132 3.92 2.84 -4.31
C ILE A 132 2.63 2.10 -4.69
N ALA A 133 2.62 0.78 -4.49
CA ALA A 133 1.44 -0.06 -4.73
C ALA A 133 0.38 0.03 -3.60
N GLY A 134 0.64 0.77 -2.51
CA GLY A 134 -0.29 0.87 -1.38
C GLY A 134 -0.41 -0.42 -0.54
N ARG A 135 0.61 -1.28 -0.59
CA ARG A 135 0.65 -2.61 0.04
C ARG A 135 1.68 -2.73 1.17
N ALA A 136 2.33 -1.63 1.55
CA ALA A 136 3.32 -1.59 2.62
C ALA A 136 3.08 -0.48 3.64
N ALA A 137 3.57 -0.73 4.85
CA ALA A 137 3.61 0.26 5.91
C ALA A 137 4.87 0.10 6.78
N ASP A 138 5.45 1.24 7.16
CA ASP A 138 6.43 1.35 8.22
C ASP A 138 5.73 1.86 9.48
N PHE A 139 5.90 1.17 10.60
CA PHE A 139 5.23 1.57 11.84
C PHE A 139 5.99 1.17 13.10
N LYS A 140 5.53 1.69 14.23
CA LYS A 140 6.00 1.35 15.58
C LYS A 140 4.84 1.32 16.56
N ILE A 141 5.00 0.56 17.63
CA ILE A 141 4.02 0.48 18.71
C ILE A 141 4.64 1.05 19.98
N SER A 142 3.89 1.89 20.69
CA SER A 142 4.38 2.56 21.89
C SER A 142 4.76 1.54 22.97
N GLY A 143 6.00 1.62 23.45
CA GLY A 143 6.51 0.74 24.51
C GLY A 143 6.88 -0.68 24.07
N ILE A 144 6.81 -1.00 22.77
CA ILE A 144 7.14 -2.33 22.24
C ILE A 144 8.35 -2.23 21.32
N GLU A 145 9.31 -3.12 21.52
CA GLU A 145 10.54 -3.16 20.73
C GLU A 145 10.29 -3.67 19.30
N PRO A 146 11.00 -3.19 18.27
CA PRO A 146 10.72 -3.57 16.87
C PRO A 146 10.70 -5.08 16.62
N LEU A 147 11.55 -5.86 17.29
CA LEU A 147 11.56 -7.32 17.16
C LEU A 147 10.27 -7.97 17.70
N GLU A 148 9.70 -7.43 18.77
CA GLU A 148 8.42 -7.89 19.32
C GLU A 148 7.25 -7.46 18.43
N VAL A 149 7.32 -6.27 17.83
CA VAL A 149 6.35 -5.86 16.80
C VAL A 149 6.42 -6.78 15.58
N ALA A 150 7.63 -7.18 15.16
CA ALA A 150 7.82 -8.13 14.07
C ALA A 150 7.20 -9.50 14.40
N ALA A 151 7.28 -9.95 15.65
CA ALA A 151 6.65 -11.17 16.11
C ALA A 151 5.12 -11.10 15.97
N LEU A 152 4.50 -9.99 16.38
CA LEU A 152 3.05 -9.78 16.22
C LEU A 152 2.62 -9.79 14.74
N ALA A 153 3.44 -9.22 13.85
CA ALA A 153 3.17 -9.21 12.42
C ALA A 153 3.26 -10.62 11.81
N LEU A 154 4.27 -11.42 12.20
CA LEU A 154 4.40 -12.80 11.74
C LEU A 154 3.27 -13.70 12.25
N ASP A 155 2.81 -13.49 13.50
CA ASP A 155 1.66 -14.22 14.04
C ASP A 155 0.35 -13.86 13.31
N GLU A 156 0.25 -12.65 12.76
CA GLU A 156 -0.92 -12.21 11.98
C GLU A 156 -0.88 -12.67 10.54
N MET A 157 0.28 -12.62 9.90
CA MET A 157 0.42 -12.76 8.44
C MET A 157 0.98 -14.11 8.01
N GLY A 158 1.56 -14.88 8.94
CA GLY A 158 2.24 -16.13 8.64
C GLY A 158 3.37 -15.94 7.61
N PRO A 159 3.54 -16.86 6.65
CA PRO A 159 4.60 -16.77 5.64
C PRO A 159 4.27 -15.83 4.46
N HIS A 160 3.14 -15.10 4.50
CA HIS A 160 2.67 -14.25 3.40
C HIS A 160 3.03 -12.77 3.64
N VAL A 161 4.31 -12.51 3.88
CA VAL A 161 4.79 -11.20 4.32
C VAL A 161 6.23 -10.91 3.90
N GLY A 162 6.45 -9.67 3.45
CA GLY A 162 7.78 -9.06 3.47
C GLY A 162 7.96 -8.26 4.76
N ILE A 163 9.00 -8.55 5.54
CA ILE A 163 9.24 -7.93 6.84
C ILE A 163 10.64 -7.30 6.95
N GLY A 164 10.70 -6.01 7.28
CA GLY A 164 11.94 -5.28 7.46
C GLY A 164 12.12 -4.83 8.90
N LEU A 165 13.26 -5.12 9.52
CA LEU A 165 13.58 -4.67 10.88
C LEU A 165 14.39 -3.38 10.84
N GLY A 166 13.88 -2.31 11.46
CA GLY A 166 14.61 -1.05 11.64
C GLY A 166 15.05 -0.81 13.09
N ALA A 167 15.76 0.30 13.32
CA ALA A 167 16.23 0.68 14.66
C ALA A 167 15.08 0.97 15.65
N GLY A 168 13.94 1.46 15.14
CA GLY A 168 12.78 1.85 15.96
C GLY A 168 11.43 1.67 15.28
N THR A 169 11.41 1.02 14.12
CA THR A 169 10.22 0.73 13.32
C THR A 169 10.36 -0.66 12.70
N ILE A 170 9.25 -1.23 12.28
CA ILE A 170 9.25 -2.34 11.33
C ILE A 170 8.60 -1.90 10.02
N HIS A 171 9.00 -2.54 8.93
CA HIS A 171 8.31 -2.54 7.64
C HIS A 171 7.51 -3.83 7.54
N ILE A 172 6.25 -3.75 7.10
CA ILE A 172 5.53 -4.91 6.56
C ILE A 172 5.04 -4.60 5.16
N GLU A 173 4.99 -5.62 4.31
CA GLU A 173 4.32 -5.58 3.03
C GLU A 173 3.58 -6.88 2.74
N LEU A 174 2.41 -6.76 2.09
CA LEU A 174 1.62 -7.92 1.66
C LEU A 174 2.34 -8.63 0.53
N ARG A 175 2.56 -9.95 0.64
CA ARG A 175 3.20 -10.78 -0.38
C ARG A 175 2.67 -12.20 -0.32
N ASP A 176 2.90 -13.00 -1.36
CA ASP A 176 2.57 -14.42 -1.33
C ASP A 176 3.73 -15.26 -0.74
N ASP A 177 4.94 -14.69 -0.69
CA ASP A 177 6.17 -15.30 -0.22
C ASP A 177 6.72 -14.62 1.06
N LEU A 178 7.52 -15.37 1.82
CA LEU A 178 8.21 -14.86 3.00
C LEU A 178 9.52 -14.20 2.59
N LYS A 179 9.70 -12.94 2.97
CA LYS A 179 10.94 -12.20 2.73
C LYS A 179 11.32 -11.37 3.95
N SER A 180 12.58 -11.37 4.34
CA SER A 180 13.08 -10.59 5.47
C SER A 180 14.33 -9.78 5.15
N TRP A 181 14.46 -8.60 5.74
CA TRP A 181 15.67 -7.77 5.65
C TRP A 181 15.82 -6.87 6.89
N VAL A 182 16.95 -6.17 6.99
CA VAL A 182 17.20 -5.19 8.06
C VAL A 182 17.57 -3.85 7.46
N TYR A 183 17.18 -2.77 8.12
CA TYR A 183 17.66 -1.42 7.83
C TYR A 183 18.88 -1.08 8.69
N THR A 184 19.63 -0.08 8.27
CA THR A 184 20.74 0.47 9.07
C THR A 184 20.28 0.81 10.50
N GLY A 185 21.01 0.32 11.48
CA GLY A 185 20.72 0.54 12.90
C GLY A 185 19.76 -0.47 13.54
N ALA A 186 19.32 -1.50 12.80
CA ALA A 186 18.62 -2.63 13.41
C ALA A 186 19.50 -3.32 14.48
N LYS A 187 18.84 -3.86 15.52
CA LYS A 187 19.53 -4.55 16.62
C LYS A 187 20.13 -5.90 16.23
N LEU A 188 19.62 -6.51 15.16
CA LEU A 188 20.07 -7.79 14.63
C LEU A 188 20.72 -7.59 13.26
N SER A 189 21.68 -8.46 12.91
CA SER A 189 22.18 -8.57 11.55
C SER A 189 21.09 -9.10 10.60
N HIS A 190 21.36 -9.03 9.30
CA HIS A 190 20.49 -9.63 8.29
C HIS A 190 20.34 -11.14 8.50
N GLU A 191 21.44 -11.85 8.74
CA GLU A 191 21.47 -13.30 8.95
C GLU A 191 20.70 -13.69 10.23
N GLU A 192 20.94 -12.98 11.34
CA GLU A 192 20.27 -13.23 12.61
C GLU A 192 18.76 -13.02 12.51
N PHE A 193 18.33 -11.91 11.91
CA PHE A 193 16.91 -11.62 11.75
C PHE A 193 16.24 -12.60 10.79
N SER A 194 16.89 -12.93 9.67
CA SER A 194 16.36 -13.89 8.70
C SER A 194 16.16 -15.28 9.33
N ALA A 195 17.16 -15.78 10.06
CA ALA A 195 17.05 -17.05 10.78
C ALA A 195 15.89 -17.03 11.80
N TRP A 196 15.76 -15.93 12.56
CA TRP A 196 14.68 -15.75 13.53
C TRP A 196 13.28 -15.73 12.88
N VAL A 197 13.12 -15.05 11.74
CA VAL A 197 11.86 -15.00 10.99
C VAL A 197 11.46 -16.40 10.50
N HIS A 198 12.40 -17.15 9.93
CA HIS A 198 12.16 -18.52 9.48
C HIS A 198 11.77 -19.44 10.64
N GLU A 199 12.53 -19.44 11.74
CA GLU A 199 12.22 -20.28 12.90
C GLU A 199 10.83 -19.97 13.48
N ARG A 200 10.43 -18.70 13.53
CA ARG A 200 9.12 -18.32 14.06
C ARG A 200 7.98 -18.77 13.16
N THR A 201 8.10 -18.57 11.85
CA THR A 201 7.05 -18.92 10.90
C THR A 201 6.81 -20.43 10.80
N GLU A 202 7.88 -21.24 10.93
CA GLU A 202 7.76 -22.70 11.03
C GLU A 202 7.01 -23.14 12.28
N LYS A 203 7.28 -22.52 13.44
CA LYS A 203 6.60 -22.85 14.70
C LYS A 203 5.11 -22.46 14.71
N ALA A 204 4.74 -21.41 13.99
CA ALA A 204 3.34 -20.98 13.87
C ALA A 204 2.50 -21.88 12.95
N SER A 205 3.14 -22.74 12.16
CA SER A 205 2.50 -23.66 11.20
C SER A 205 2.22 -25.06 11.78
N LEU A 206 2.58 -25.30 13.04
CA LEU A 206 2.39 -26.55 13.80
C LEU A 206 1.28 -26.39 14.85
#